data_AF-A0A0H2R9U7-F1
#
_entry.id   AF-A0A0H2R9U7-F1
#
_cell.length_a   1.000
_cell.length_b   1.000
_cell.length_c   1.000
_cell.angle_alpha   90.00
_cell.angle_beta   90.00
_cell.angle_gamma   90.00
#
_symmetry.space_group_name_H-M   'P 1'
#
loop_
_entity.id
_entity.type
_entity.pdbx_description
1 polymer ?
#
loop_
_entity_poly.entity_id
_entity_poly.type
_entity_poly.pdbx_seq_one_letter_code
_entity_poly.pdbx_strand_id
1 'polypeptide(L)'
;MLFSAHSFSSDVVYLAYLLAASIHLFSHVSEDHCNFVLRCLKLIVDNCQSDPSGRKPLSASIPSDTRTVVDHLHLLPRVRHYASCPKCSFLYEIPASEG
;
A
#
# COMPACT_ATOMS: atom_id res chain seq x y z
N MET A 1 22.77 -25.74 4.00
CA MET A 1 21.89 -25.03 3.04
C MET A 1 20.63 -24.52 3.75
N LEU A 2 20.76 -23.62 4.74
CA LEU A 2 19.61 -23.18 5.58
C LEU A 2 19.47 -21.66 5.72
N PHE A 3 20.19 -20.87 4.91
CA PHE A 3 20.19 -19.41 5.02
C PHE A 3 19.27 -18.67 4.02
N SER A 4 18.67 -19.33 3.02
CA SER A 4 17.89 -18.62 1.99
C SER A 4 16.41 -18.43 2.29
N ALA A 5 15.78 -19.25 3.15
CA ALA A 5 14.32 -19.19 3.36
C ALA A 5 13.87 -17.98 4.20
N HIS A 6 14.75 -17.48 5.09
CA HIS A 6 14.42 -16.34 5.95
C HIS A 6 14.50 -15.00 5.19
N SER A 7 15.50 -14.83 4.31
CA SER A 7 15.59 -13.63 3.45
C SER A 7 14.49 -13.58 2.40
N PHE A 8 14.16 -14.72 1.78
CA PHE A 8 13.11 -14.77 0.75
C PHE A 8 11.74 -14.29 1.29
N SER A 9 11.46 -14.59 2.56
CA SER A 9 10.21 -14.22 3.21
C SER A 9 10.05 -12.70 3.34
N SER A 10 11.09 -12.00 3.79
CA SER A 10 11.06 -10.53 3.88
C SER A 10 11.03 -9.87 2.51
N ASP A 11 11.77 -10.41 1.54
CA ASP A 11 11.93 -9.80 0.21
C ASP A 11 10.60 -9.78 -0.57
N VAL A 12 9.79 -10.85 -0.46
CA VAL A 12 8.47 -10.93 -1.08
C VAL A 12 7.50 -9.91 -0.48
N VAL A 13 7.55 -9.69 0.84
CA VAL A 13 6.72 -8.69 1.50
C VAL A 13 7.11 -7.29 1.03
N TYR A 14 8.40 -6.94 1.00
CA TYR A 14 8.85 -5.65 0.49
C TYR A 14 8.48 -5.43 -0.98
N LEU A 15 8.58 -6.47 -1.81
CA LEU A 15 8.14 -6.42 -3.20
C LEU A 15 6.64 -6.13 -3.31
N ALA A 16 5.83 -6.73 -2.43
CA ALA A 16 4.39 -6.46 -2.36
C ALA A 16 4.08 -5.00 -2.02
N TYR A 17 4.79 -4.43 -1.03
CA TYR A 17 4.67 -3.03 -0.67
C TYR A 17 5.09 -2.09 -1.81
N LEU A 18 6.22 -2.38 -2.47
CA LEU A 18 6.70 -1.58 -3.61
C LEU A 18 5.75 -1.66 -4.81
N LEU A 19 5.22 -2.83 -5.14
CA LEU A 19 4.23 -3.02 -6.20
C LEU A 19 2.94 -2.25 -5.89
N ALA A 20 2.40 -2.42 -4.69
CA ALA A 20 1.18 -1.71 -4.29
C ALA A 20 1.39 -0.19 -4.28
N ALA A 21 2.54 0.31 -3.80
CA ALA A 21 2.87 1.73 -3.81
C ALA A 21 3.02 2.30 -5.24
N SER A 22 3.69 1.57 -6.12
CA SER A 22 3.87 2.00 -7.51
C SER A 22 2.56 1.97 -8.28
N ILE A 23 1.71 0.95 -8.11
CA ILE A 23 0.37 0.94 -8.70
C ILE A 23 -0.49 2.07 -8.12
N HIS A 24 -0.42 2.33 -6.81
CA HIS A 24 -1.14 3.45 -6.20
C HIS A 24 -0.74 4.80 -6.82
N LEU A 25 0.55 4.98 -7.11
CA LEU A 25 1.10 6.17 -7.76
C LEU A 25 0.69 6.27 -9.24
N PHE A 26 0.74 5.17 -10.00
CA PHE A 26 0.44 5.17 -11.44
C PHE A 26 -1.06 5.10 -11.77
N SER A 27 -1.88 4.51 -10.91
CA SER A 27 -3.33 4.37 -11.09
C SER A 27 -4.12 5.55 -10.50
N HIS A 28 -3.48 6.69 -10.26
CA HIS A 28 -4.13 7.92 -9.78
C HIS A 28 -5.01 7.66 -8.55
N VAL A 29 -4.50 6.89 -7.57
CA VAL A 29 -5.21 6.57 -6.31
C VAL A 29 -6.42 5.62 -6.50
N SER A 30 -6.50 4.85 -7.59
CA SER A 30 -7.57 3.85 -7.72
C SER A 30 -7.32 2.66 -6.77
N GLU A 31 -7.98 2.69 -5.61
CA GLU A 31 -7.90 1.66 -4.56
C GLU A 31 -8.25 0.26 -5.09
N ASP A 32 -9.21 0.15 -6.02
CA ASP A 32 -9.71 -1.12 -6.54
C ASP A 32 -8.63 -1.92 -7.30
N HIS A 33 -7.81 -1.23 -8.11
CA HIS A 33 -6.76 -1.87 -8.91
C HIS A 33 -5.59 -2.33 -8.03
N CYS A 34 -5.23 -1.54 -7.01
CA CYS A 34 -4.19 -1.90 -6.06
C CYS A 34 -4.61 -3.10 -5.20
N ASN A 35 -5.87 -3.10 -4.74
CA ASN A 35 -6.44 -4.20 -3.97
C ASN A 35 -6.53 -5.50 -4.78
N PHE A 36 -6.85 -5.41 -6.08
CA PHE A 36 -6.82 -6.56 -6.99
C PHE A 36 -5.42 -7.18 -7.06
N VAL A 37 -4.38 -6.37 -7.28
CA VAL A 37 -3.01 -6.87 -7.37
C VAL A 37 -2.51 -7.46 -6.06
N LEU A 38 -2.80 -6.83 -4.92
CA LEU A 38 -2.46 -7.38 -3.59
C LEU A 38 -3.12 -8.74 -3.35
N ARG A 39 -4.39 -8.90 -3.74
CA ARG A 39 -5.12 -10.18 -3.65
C ARG A 39 -4.53 -11.24 -4.57
N CYS A 40 -4.19 -10.88 -5.82
CA CYS A 40 -3.51 -11.80 -6.74
C CYS A 40 -2.16 -12.26 -6.20
N LEU A 41 -1.37 -11.34 -5.64
CA LEU A 41 -0.08 -11.67 -5.04
C LEU A 41 -0.23 -12.63 -3.86
N LYS A 42 -1.25 -12.41 -3.02
CA LYS A 42 -1.58 -13.27 -1.88
C LYS A 42 -1.94 -14.69 -2.34
N LEU A 43 -2.77 -14.82 -3.38
CA LEU A 43 -3.12 -16.11 -3.98
C LEU A 43 -1.90 -16.83 -4.59
N ILE A 44 -0.99 -16.10 -5.24
CA ILE A 44 0.24 -16.69 -5.79
C ILE A 44 1.12 -17.22 -4.64
N VAL A 45 1.29 -16.43 -3.58
CA VAL A 45 2.09 -16.82 -2.41
C VAL A 45 1.48 -18.01 -1.68
N ASP A 46 0.16 -18.04 -1.50
CA ASP A 46 -0.55 -19.18 -0.92
C ASP A 46 -0.38 -20.45 -1.75
N ASN A 47 -0.48 -20.36 -3.08
CA ASN A 47 -0.29 -21.52 -3.95
C ASN A 47 1.17 -21.99 -4.03
N CYS A 48 2.13 -21.08 -3.94
CA CYS A 48 3.56 -21.42 -3.91
C CYS A 48 3.99 -21.98 -2.54
N GLN A 49 3.28 -21.66 -1.46
CA GLN A 49 3.54 -22.17 -0.12
C GLN A 49 2.73 -23.42 0.17
N SER A 50 3.11 -24.52 -0.46
CA SER A 50 2.72 -25.85 -0.02
C SER A 50 3.62 -26.28 1.16
N ASP A 51 3.57 -25.57 2.29
CA ASP A 51 4.37 -25.92 3.48
C ASP A 51 3.53 -26.71 4.50
N PRO A 52 3.77 -28.02 4.69
CA PRO A 52 3.07 -28.83 5.68
C PRO A 52 3.54 -28.57 7.14
N SER A 53 4.53 -27.69 7.35
CA SER A 53 5.18 -27.51 8.66
C SER A 53 4.40 -26.65 9.68
N GLY A 54 3.19 -26.19 9.36
CA GLY A 54 2.36 -25.40 10.27
C GLY A 54 2.92 -24.01 10.60
N ARG A 55 3.95 -23.55 9.88
CA ARG A 55 4.44 -22.17 9.96
C ARG A 55 3.36 -21.21 9.47
N LYS A 56 3.31 -20.03 10.09
CA LYS A 56 2.36 -18.97 9.73
C LYS A 56 2.56 -18.64 8.23
N PRO A 57 1.50 -18.71 7.40
CA PRO A 57 1.65 -18.54 5.95
C PRO A 57 2.10 -17.11 5.66
N LEU A 58 3.04 -16.93 4.73
CA LEU A 58 3.54 -15.58 4.40
C LEU A 58 2.47 -14.65 3.84
N SER A 59 1.42 -15.22 3.25
CA SER A 59 0.23 -14.49 2.82
C SER A 59 -0.44 -13.72 3.96
N ALA A 60 -0.25 -14.14 5.21
CA ALA A 60 -0.74 -13.40 6.39
C ALA A 60 0.03 -12.09 6.61
N SER A 61 1.28 -12.01 6.16
CA SER A 61 2.11 -10.80 6.25
C SER A 61 1.90 -9.85 5.06
N ILE A 62 1.24 -10.30 4.01
CA ILE A 62 0.93 -9.47 2.83
C ILE A 62 -0.33 -8.65 3.14
N PRO A 63 -0.27 -7.31 3.02
CA PRO A 63 -1.41 -6.45 3.24
C PRO A 63 -2.53 -6.79 2.25
N SER A 64 -3.76 -6.87 2.77
CA SER A 64 -4.95 -7.20 1.98
C SER A 64 -5.62 -5.97 1.37
N ASP A 65 -5.24 -4.80 1.89
CA ASP A 65 -5.81 -3.51 1.58
C ASP A 65 -4.66 -2.52 1.32
N THR A 66 -4.83 -1.75 0.25
CA THR A 66 -3.94 -0.68 -0.17
C THR A 66 -3.87 0.43 0.87
N ARG A 67 -4.93 0.64 1.66
CA ARG A 67 -4.92 1.61 2.76
C ARG A 67 -3.85 1.29 3.79
N THR A 68 -3.63 0.01 4.09
CA THR A 68 -2.56 -0.43 4.99
C THR A 68 -1.19 -0.12 4.41
N VAL A 69 -1.02 -0.27 3.09
CA VAL A 69 0.22 0.10 2.38
C VAL A 69 0.45 1.60 2.43
N VAL A 70 -0.59 2.39 2.15
CA VAL A 70 -0.55 3.87 2.14
C VAL A 70 -0.23 4.42 3.52
N ASP A 71 -0.87 3.89 4.57
CA ASP A 71 -0.62 4.30 5.95
C ASP A 71 0.79 3.91 6.39
N HIS A 72 1.21 2.67 6.13
CA HIS A 72 2.53 2.19 6.54
C HIS A 72 3.68 2.90 5.82
N LEU A 73 3.48 3.30 4.56
CA LEU A 73 4.46 4.05 3.78
C LEU A 73 4.27 5.57 3.86
N HIS A 74 3.31 6.06 4.66
CA HIS A 74 2.97 7.47 4.76
C HIS A 74 2.74 8.15 3.39
N LEU A 75 2.07 7.45 2.47
CA LEU A 75 1.79 7.91 1.11
C LEU A 75 0.55 8.82 1.01
N LEU A 76 -0.04 9.19 2.15
CA LEU A 76 -1.19 10.10 2.16
C LEU A 76 -0.81 11.43 1.48
N PRO A 77 -1.59 11.90 0.50
CA PRO A 77 -1.31 13.16 -0.16
C PRO A 77 -1.39 14.29 0.86
N ARG A 78 -0.39 15.17 0.85
CA ARG A 78 -0.44 16.42 1.63
C ARG A 78 -1.48 17.33 0.99
N VAL A 79 -2.69 17.32 1.55
CA VAL A 79 -3.79 18.17 1.08
C VAL A 79 -3.57 19.58 1.60
N ARG A 80 -3.64 20.57 0.70
CA ARG A 80 -3.71 21.99 1.07
C ARG A 80 -5.12 22.48 0.84
N HIS A 81 -5.71 23.08 1.87
CA HIS A 81 -7.04 23.65 1.77
C HIS A 81 -6.95 25.09 1.27
N TYR A 82 -7.78 25.41 0.28
CA TYR A 82 -7.92 26.77 -0.23
C TYR A 82 -9.38 27.20 -0.13
N ALA A 83 -9.62 28.46 0.23
CA ALA A 83 -10.92 29.10 0.12
C ALA A 83 -10.97 29.95 -1.16
N SER A 84 -12.01 29.81 -1.96
CA SER A 84 -12.25 30.66 -3.14
C SER A 84 -13.19 31.81 -2.78
N CYS A 85 -12.81 33.05 -3.08
CA CYS A 85 -13.72 34.18 -2.94
C CYS A 85 -14.73 34.19 -4.10
N PRO A 86 -16.05 34.16 -3.83
CA PRO A 86 -17.06 34.09 -4.89
C PRO A 86 -17.17 35.37 -5.74
N LYS A 87 -16.58 36.50 -5.30
CA LYS A 87 -16.64 37.78 -6.02
C LYS A 87 -15.50 38.00 -7.00
N CYS A 88 -14.30 37.53 -6.66
CA CYS A 88 -13.09 37.75 -7.47
C CYS A 88 -12.40 36.46 -7.91
N SER A 89 -12.93 35.30 -7.51
CA SER A 89 -12.36 33.97 -7.78
C SER A 89 -10.92 33.77 -7.30
N PHE A 90 -10.46 34.63 -6.38
CA PHE A 90 -9.13 34.52 -5.79
C PHE A 90 -9.10 33.39 -4.74
N LEU A 91 -8.01 32.62 -4.73
CA LEU A 91 -7.79 31.52 -3.80
C LEU A 91 -6.93 31.98 -2.61
N TYR A 92 -7.42 31.72 -1.41
CA TYR A 92 -6.71 31.99 -0.15
C TYR A 92 -6.31 30.66 0.49
N GLU A 93 -5.04 30.51 0.84
CA GLU A 93 -4.57 29.34 1.59
C GLU A 93 -5.16 29.38 3.01
N ILE A 94 -5.79 28.28 3.44
CA ILE A 94 -6.30 28.15 4.79
C ILE A 94 -5.17 27.52 5.61
N PRO A 95 -4.63 28.22 6.63
CA PRO A 95 -3.62 27.63 7.50
C PRO A 95 -4.24 26.41 8.21
N ALA A 96 -3.50 25.30 8.21
CA ALA A 96 -3.93 24.10 8.92
C ALA A 96 -4.12 24.46 10.41
N SER A 97 -5.32 24.33 10.93
CA SER A 97 -5.56 24.47 12.36
C SER A 97 -4.87 23.29 13.07
N GLU A 98 -3.80 23.58 13.82
CA GLU A 98 -3.24 22.63 14.78
C GLU A 98 -4.30 22.38 15.87
N GLY A 99 -4.90 21.19 15.85
CA GLY A 99 -5.87 20.71 16.84
C GLY A 99 -5.38 19.41 17.45
#